data_AF-F0NCU2-F1
#
_entry.id   AF-F0NCU2-F1
#
_cell.length_a   1.000
_cell.length_b   1.000
_cell.length_c   1.000
_cell.angle_alpha   90.00
_cell.angle_beta   90.00
_cell.angle_gamma   90.00
#
_symmetry.space_group_name_H-M   'P 1'
#
loop_
_entity.id
_entity.type
_entity.pdbx_description
1 polymer ?
#
loop_
_entity_poly.entity_id
_entity_poly.type
_entity_poly.pdbx_seq_one_letter_code
_entity_poly.pdbx_strand_id
1 'polypeptide(L)'
;MRVLTKIILIVFVFEVVLFLIASSIPQNNPSLVSAFNSTENQVLNQSYFGKVLMIFGNNVRVAFLDFIPAVGMIILAVSIYSTGAVLSAFSSSLNVPGILSALGLMTLPHSWLELPSYAVAASSGLYIVIRPREWVRGLLTLIIVPIELFLAALVESSEFYVSNPYILWLYSIPAFVFLYFLYEFLQKRADKYIKVKTPVTQQQNVIQIQQPTYADYITRYNQSWNTASYYETQGNLAEAMRYYWEAIFYLITAVGNKLGMPTLTKEDQDNVIKSVAYKVGNPQLYDIYNEAFKIRIENRLSDFQIFKEYLYQLARYLNSI
;
A
#
# COMPACT_ATOMS: atom_id res chain seq x y z
N MET A 1 -1.31 -3.67 7.62
CA MET A 1 -2.25 -3.20 6.58
C MET A 1 -1.95 -3.91 5.27
N ARG A 2 -2.96 -4.53 4.63
CA ARG A 2 -2.81 -5.28 3.36
C ARG A 2 -2.43 -4.33 2.22
N VAL A 3 -1.79 -4.84 1.17
CA VAL A 3 -1.35 -4.01 0.02
C VAL A 3 -2.54 -3.31 -0.63
N LEU A 4 -3.64 -4.03 -0.88
CA LEU A 4 -4.86 -3.44 -1.43
C LEU A 4 -5.39 -2.30 -0.56
N THR A 5 -5.41 -2.45 0.77
CA THR A 5 -5.83 -1.38 1.69
C THR A 5 -4.95 -0.13 1.58
N LYS A 6 -3.63 -0.31 1.42
CA LYS A 6 -2.70 0.81 1.20
C LYS A 6 -3.01 1.54 -0.11
N ILE A 7 -3.27 0.79 -1.18
CA ILE A 7 -3.61 1.37 -2.49
C ILE A 7 -4.93 2.15 -2.39
N ILE A 8 -5.96 1.58 -1.76
CA ILE A 8 -7.25 2.25 -1.52
C ILE A 8 -7.06 3.60 -0.84
N LEU A 9 -6.28 3.65 0.25
CA LEU A 9 -6.04 4.91 0.98
C LEU A 9 -5.28 5.94 0.14
N ILE A 10 -4.28 5.50 -0.64
CA ILE A 10 -3.53 6.40 -1.53
C ILE A 10 -4.45 6.97 -2.62
N VAL A 11 -5.25 6.12 -3.26
CA VAL A 11 -6.19 6.52 -4.31
C VAL A 11 -7.28 7.43 -3.75
N PHE A 12 -7.81 7.14 -2.56
CA PHE A 12 -8.80 8.00 -1.89
C PHE A 12 -8.25 9.40 -1.60
N VAL A 13 -7.03 9.50 -1.06
CA VAL A 13 -6.39 10.81 -0.85
C VAL A 13 -6.18 11.55 -2.17
N PHE A 14 -5.73 10.84 -3.21
CA PHE A 14 -5.58 11.42 -4.55
C PHE A 14 -6.91 11.93 -5.11
N GLU A 15 -7.97 11.14 -5.01
CA GLU A 15 -9.33 11.48 -5.42
C GLU A 15 -9.85 12.75 -4.72
N VAL A 16 -9.74 12.81 -3.38
CA VAL A 16 -10.17 13.98 -2.61
C VAL A 16 -9.39 15.23 -3.01
N VAL A 17 -8.07 15.12 -3.16
CA VAL A 17 -7.23 16.25 -3.60
C VAL A 17 -7.64 16.70 -5.00
N LEU A 18 -7.85 15.77 -5.93
CA LEU A 18 -8.25 16.08 -7.30
C LEU A 18 -9.63 16.75 -7.35
N PHE A 19 -10.59 16.25 -6.58
CA PHE A 19 -11.93 16.85 -6.46
C PHE A 19 -11.87 18.29 -5.99
N LEU A 20 -11.09 18.57 -4.94
CA LEU A 20 -10.91 19.92 -4.40
C LEU A 20 -10.20 20.84 -5.40
N ILE A 21 -9.15 20.36 -6.07
CA ILE A 21 -8.45 21.12 -7.12
C ILE A 21 -9.43 21.46 -8.26
N ALA A 22 -10.14 20.47 -8.80
CA ALA A 22 -11.08 20.68 -9.89
C ALA A 22 -12.20 21.67 -9.51
N SER A 23 -12.71 21.56 -8.29
CA SER A 23 -13.74 22.48 -7.75
C SER A 23 -13.22 23.89 -7.48
N SER A 24 -11.91 24.06 -7.26
CA SER A 24 -11.29 25.37 -7.00
C SER A 24 -11.07 26.22 -8.24
N ILE A 25 -11.03 25.60 -9.43
CA ILE A 25 -10.82 26.30 -10.70
C ILE A 25 -12.17 26.86 -11.16
N PRO A 26 -12.38 28.19 -11.22
CA PRO A 26 -13.66 28.77 -11.60
C PRO A 26 -14.06 28.36 -13.03
N GLN A 27 -15.27 27.83 -13.19
CA GLN A 27 -15.81 27.43 -14.49
C GLN A 27 -16.98 28.34 -14.88
N ASN A 28 -16.85 29.10 -15.95
CA ASN A 28 -17.95 29.89 -16.52
C ASN A 28 -18.53 29.17 -17.73
N ASN A 29 -19.25 28.07 -17.49
CA ASN A 29 -19.80 27.22 -18.54
C ASN A 29 -21.32 27.02 -18.39
N PRO A 30 -22.15 27.83 -19.08
CA PRO A 30 -23.60 27.73 -18.99
C PRO A 30 -24.16 26.36 -19.39
N SER A 31 -23.49 25.64 -20.28
CA SER A 31 -23.91 24.29 -20.71
C SER A 31 -23.79 23.28 -19.56
N LEU A 32 -22.74 23.36 -18.73
CA LEU A 32 -22.60 22.51 -17.54
C LEU A 32 -23.65 22.83 -16.49
N VAL A 33 -23.96 24.11 -16.27
CA VAL A 33 -25.01 24.54 -15.35
C VAL A 33 -26.38 24.04 -15.81
N SER A 34 -26.67 24.15 -17.12
CA SER A 34 -27.92 23.62 -17.68
C SER A 34 -28.02 22.10 -17.56
N ALA A 35 -26.91 21.37 -17.76
CA ALA A 35 -26.87 19.93 -17.59
C ALA A 35 -27.13 19.55 -16.12
N PHE A 36 -26.47 20.22 -15.18
CA PHE A 36 -26.70 20.04 -13.74
C PHE A 36 -28.17 20.27 -13.37
N ASN A 37 -28.74 21.42 -13.73
CA ASN A 37 -30.13 21.76 -13.43
C ASN A 37 -31.10 20.73 -14.05
N SER A 38 -30.82 20.23 -15.24
CA SER A 38 -31.64 19.18 -15.87
C SER A 38 -31.60 17.88 -15.06
N THR A 39 -30.41 17.45 -14.63
CA THR A 39 -30.24 16.23 -13.82
C THR A 39 -30.87 16.39 -12.44
N GLU A 40 -30.66 17.53 -11.77
CA GLU A 40 -31.26 17.84 -10.47
C GLU A 40 -32.78 17.81 -10.54
N ASN A 41 -33.38 18.47 -11.55
CA ASN A 41 -34.83 18.44 -11.74
C ASN A 41 -35.38 17.03 -11.99
N GLN A 42 -34.63 16.18 -12.70
CA GLN A 42 -35.04 14.78 -12.89
C GLN A 42 -35.07 14.01 -11.57
N VAL A 43 -34.08 14.22 -10.69
CA VAL A 43 -34.00 13.58 -9.36
C VAL A 43 -35.07 14.14 -8.42
N LEU A 44 -35.23 15.45 -8.35
CA LEU A 44 -36.20 16.13 -7.48
C LEU A 44 -37.64 15.66 -7.72
N ASN A 45 -37.99 15.35 -8.98
CA ASN A 45 -39.34 14.90 -9.36
C ASN A 45 -39.62 13.40 -9.10
N GLN A 46 -38.66 12.64 -8.57
CA GLN A 46 -38.87 11.23 -8.21
C GLN A 46 -39.44 11.02 -6.80
N SER A 47 -40.02 9.84 -6.55
CA SER A 47 -40.23 9.36 -5.17
C SER A 47 -38.90 9.16 -4.44
N TYR A 48 -38.90 9.01 -3.12
CA TYR A 48 -37.69 8.71 -2.35
C TYR A 48 -36.90 7.54 -2.95
N PHE A 49 -37.54 6.39 -3.18
CA PHE A 49 -36.88 5.24 -3.79
C PHE A 49 -36.47 5.48 -5.25
N GLY A 50 -37.22 6.31 -6.00
CA GLY A 50 -36.80 6.72 -7.34
C GLY A 50 -35.51 7.55 -7.32
N LYS A 51 -35.34 8.47 -6.35
CA LYS A 51 -34.09 9.21 -6.13
C LYS A 51 -32.93 8.25 -5.84
N VAL A 52 -33.14 7.33 -4.89
CA VAL A 52 -32.14 6.33 -4.49
C VAL A 52 -31.65 5.56 -5.71
N LEU A 53 -32.57 5.03 -6.52
CA LEU A 53 -32.20 4.22 -7.69
C LEU A 53 -31.50 5.04 -8.79
N MET A 54 -31.89 6.30 -9.00
CA MET A 54 -31.22 7.18 -9.98
C MET A 54 -29.79 7.51 -9.56
N ILE A 55 -29.60 7.94 -8.31
CA ILE A 55 -28.28 8.28 -7.75
C ILE A 55 -27.39 7.03 -7.73
N PHE A 56 -27.88 5.94 -7.14
CA PHE A 56 -27.19 4.66 -7.09
C PHE A 56 -26.78 4.16 -8.49
N GLY A 57 -27.72 4.18 -9.45
CA GLY A 57 -27.48 3.68 -10.81
C GLY A 57 -26.41 4.50 -11.54
N ASN A 58 -26.41 5.81 -11.36
CA ASN A 58 -25.35 6.67 -11.89
C ASN A 58 -23.99 6.34 -11.27
N ASN A 59 -23.91 6.30 -9.95
CA ASN A 59 -22.64 6.15 -9.24
C ASN A 59 -22.04 4.75 -9.43
N VAL A 60 -22.85 3.69 -9.44
CA VAL A 60 -22.36 2.33 -9.74
C VAL A 60 -21.85 2.21 -11.15
N ARG A 61 -22.51 2.87 -12.13
CA ARG A 61 -22.02 2.88 -13.51
C ARG A 61 -20.62 3.50 -13.58
N VAL A 62 -20.40 4.63 -12.92
CA VAL A 62 -19.08 5.28 -12.87
C VAL A 62 -18.06 4.38 -12.16
N ALA A 63 -18.39 3.88 -10.98
CA ALA A 63 -17.47 3.04 -10.21
C ALA A 63 -17.08 1.74 -10.94
N PHE A 64 -17.98 1.13 -11.72
CA PHE A 64 -17.64 -0.04 -12.54
C PHE A 64 -16.74 0.30 -13.73
N LEU A 65 -16.80 1.51 -14.26
CA LEU A 65 -15.81 1.98 -15.23
C LEU A 65 -14.45 2.20 -14.55
N ASP A 66 -14.45 2.75 -13.33
CA ASP A 66 -13.22 2.93 -12.53
C ASP A 66 -12.58 1.60 -12.14
N PHE A 67 -13.35 0.52 -12.01
CA PHE A 67 -12.81 -0.82 -11.74
C PHE A 67 -12.03 -1.43 -12.92
N ILE A 68 -12.17 -0.93 -14.15
CA ILE A 68 -11.53 -1.55 -15.32
C ILE A 68 -10.01 -1.59 -15.10
N PRO A 69 -9.36 -2.79 -15.10
CA PRO A 69 -7.92 -2.89 -14.90
C PRO A 69 -7.13 -2.03 -15.90
N ALA A 70 -6.02 -1.45 -15.42
CA ALA A 70 -5.11 -0.54 -16.14
C ALA A 70 -5.68 0.85 -16.49
N VAL A 71 -6.91 0.95 -17.01
CA VAL A 71 -7.49 2.23 -17.45
C VAL A 71 -8.38 2.91 -16.40
N GLY A 72 -8.86 2.16 -15.42
CA GLY A 72 -9.78 2.63 -14.39
C GLY A 72 -9.29 3.84 -13.59
N MET A 73 -7.98 3.92 -13.32
CA MET A 73 -7.38 5.10 -12.65
C MET A 73 -7.49 6.39 -13.49
N ILE A 74 -7.43 6.27 -14.82
CA ILE A 74 -7.62 7.42 -15.72
C ILE A 74 -9.09 7.83 -15.72
N ILE A 75 -10.00 6.85 -15.77
CA ILE A 75 -11.44 7.09 -15.73
C ILE A 75 -11.82 7.78 -14.41
N LEU A 76 -11.31 7.30 -13.27
CA LEU A 76 -11.49 7.93 -11.96
C LEU A 76 -11.03 9.39 -11.98
N ALA A 77 -9.84 9.67 -12.52
CA ALA A 77 -9.34 11.04 -12.58
C ALA A 77 -10.25 11.95 -13.43
N VAL A 78 -10.73 11.44 -14.57
CA VAL A 78 -11.64 12.20 -15.45
C VAL A 78 -13.00 12.40 -14.80
N SER A 79 -13.58 11.37 -14.16
CA SER A 79 -14.90 11.45 -13.53
C SER A 79 -14.87 12.43 -12.36
N ILE A 80 -13.87 12.34 -11.48
CA ILE A 80 -13.71 13.22 -10.32
C ILE A 80 -13.43 14.66 -10.74
N TYR A 81 -12.58 14.86 -11.75
CA TYR A 81 -12.36 16.19 -12.32
C TYR A 81 -13.66 16.77 -12.89
N SER A 82 -14.42 15.96 -13.64
CA SER A 82 -15.70 16.38 -14.22
C SER A 82 -16.71 16.77 -13.13
N THR A 83 -16.81 15.99 -12.06
CA THR A 83 -17.70 16.31 -10.93
C THR A 83 -17.31 17.62 -10.26
N GLY A 84 -16.01 17.83 -10.00
CA GLY A 84 -15.53 19.10 -9.46
C GLY A 84 -15.75 20.29 -10.40
N ALA A 85 -15.59 20.09 -11.71
CA ALA A 85 -15.83 21.13 -12.71
C ALA A 85 -17.31 21.51 -12.81
N VAL A 86 -18.22 20.52 -12.76
CA VAL A 86 -19.68 20.77 -12.72
C VAL A 86 -20.05 21.54 -11.46
N LEU A 87 -19.54 21.13 -10.29
CA LEU A 87 -19.77 21.83 -9.03
C LEU A 87 -19.24 23.26 -9.06
N SER A 88 -18.05 23.47 -9.62
CA SER A 88 -17.46 24.79 -9.79
C SER A 88 -18.28 25.67 -10.74
N ALA A 89 -18.80 25.10 -11.83
CA ALA A 89 -19.66 25.82 -12.78
C ALA A 89 -20.98 26.27 -12.14
N PHE A 90 -21.64 25.35 -11.43
CA PHE A 90 -22.87 25.65 -10.71
C PHE A 90 -22.64 26.70 -9.62
N SER A 91 -21.61 26.52 -8.78
CA SER A 91 -21.29 27.45 -7.69
C SER A 91 -20.95 28.84 -8.21
N SER A 92 -20.18 28.93 -9.29
CA SER A 92 -19.82 30.20 -9.93
C SER A 92 -21.06 30.95 -10.45
N SER A 93 -22.08 30.22 -10.94
CA SER A 93 -23.37 30.83 -11.35
C SER A 93 -24.14 31.47 -10.19
N LEU A 94 -23.88 31.01 -8.96
CA LEU A 94 -24.43 31.55 -7.71
C LEU A 94 -23.50 32.59 -7.05
N ASN A 95 -22.38 32.96 -7.70
CA ASN A 95 -21.31 33.78 -7.14
C ASN A 95 -20.67 33.19 -5.86
N VAL A 96 -20.67 31.86 -5.74
CA VAL A 96 -20.02 31.12 -4.64
C VAL A 96 -18.73 30.46 -5.17
N PRO A 97 -17.59 30.60 -4.48
CA PRO A 97 -16.38 29.87 -4.83
C PRO A 97 -16.62 28.35 -4.79
N GLY A 98 -16.32 27.64 -5.88
CA GLY A 98 -16.58 26.20 -6.00
C GLY A 98 -15.90 25.35 -4.91
N ILE A 99 -14.72 25.76 -4.44
CA ILE A 99 -14.03 25.09 -3.33
C ILE A 99 -14.84 25.13 -2.02
N LEU A 100 -15.59 26.21 -1.76
CA LEU A 100 -16.43 26.30 -0.56
C LEU A 100 -17.62 25.35 -0.65
N SER A 101 -18.24 25.24 -1.83
CA SER A 101 -19.29 24.24 -2.07
C SER A 101 -18.76 22.81 -1.92
N ALA A 102 -17.57 22.53 -2.45
CA ALA A 102 -16.92 21.23 -2.31
C ALA A 102 -16.62 20.88 -0.85
N LEU A 103 -16.09 21.82 -0.08
CA LEU A 103 -15.86 21.63 1.35
C LEU A 103 -17.19 21.46 2.11
N GLY A 104 -18.24 22.19 1.72
CA GLY A 104 -19.58 22.03 2.27
C GLY A 104 -20.14 20.62 2.06
N LEU A 105 -20.10 20.12 0.81
CA LEU A 105 -20.47 18.74 0.50
C LEU A 105 -19.65 17.74 1.30
N MET A 106 -18.35 17.99 1.47
CA MET A 106 -17.47 17.13 2.26
C MET A 106 -17.77 17.11 3.76
N THR A 107 -18.68 17.95 4.26
CA THR A 107 -19.20 17.82 5.63
C THR A 107 -20.41 16.89 5.73
N LEU A 108 -21.02 16.53 4.60
CA LEU A 108 -22.21 15.70 4.53
C LEU A 108 -21.84 14.20 4.50
N PRO A 109 -22.67 13.35 5.13
CA PRO A 109 -22.32 11.94 5.29
C PRO A 109 -22.39 11.14 3.98
N HIS A 110 -23.20 11.53 3.00
CA HIS A 110 -23.26 10.80 1.73
C HIS A 110 -21.90 10.82 1.01
N SER A 111 -21.17 11.94 1.03
CA SER A 111 -19.89 12.06 0.33
C SER A 111 -18.81 11.13 0.93
N TRP A 112 -18.87 10.88 2.25
CA TRP A 112 -17.96 9.94 2.91
C TRP A 112 -18.34 8.47 2.75
N LEU A 113 -19.57 8.17 2.32
CA LEU A 113 -19.95 6.84 1.86
C LEU A 113 -19.62 6.68 0.37
N GLU A 114 -19.83 7.72 -0.43
CA GLU A 114 -19.70 7.64 -1.88
C GLU A 114 -18.25 7.64 -2.35
N LEU A 115 -17.45 8.65 -1.98
CA LEU A 115 -16.09 8.80 -2.51
C LEU A 115 -15.18 7.58 -2.25
N PRO A 116 -15.18 6.97 -1.05
CA PRO A 116 -14.39 5.75 -0.84
C PRO A 116 -14.76 4.60 -1.79
N SER A 117 -16.01 4.54 -2.27
CA SER A 117 -16.44 3.52 -3.22
C SER A 117 -15.67 3.59 -4.54
N TYR A 118 -15.42 4.80 -5.05
CA TYR A 118 -14.65 5.00 -6.29
C TYR A 118 -13.18 4.63 -6.09
N ALA A 119 -12.57 5.05 -4.98
CA ALA A 119 -11.23 4.63 -4.61
C ALA A 119 -11.11 3.11 -4.45
N VAL A 120 -12.10 2.45 -3.83
CA VAL A 120 -12.16 0.99 -3.69
C VAL A 120 -12.25 0.31 -5.06
N ALA A 121 -13.11 0.81 -5.96
CA ALA A 121 -13.27 0.28 -7.30
C ALA A 121 -11.98 0.38 -8.11
N ALA A 122 -11.42 1.58 -8.25
CA ALA A 122 -10.19 1.84 -9.00
C ALA A 122 -8.99 1.07 -8.45
N SER A 123 -8.85 1.04 -7.13
CA SER A 123 -7.78 0.29 -6.47
C SER A 123 -7.92 -1.22 -6.66
N SER A 124 -9.14 -1.75 -6.69
CA SER A 124 -9.38 -3.17 -6.92
C SER A 124 -9.01 -3.57 -8.36
N GLY A 125 -9.33 -2.71 -9.34
CA GLY A 125 -8.89 -2.87 -10.73
C GLY A 125 -7.37 -2.81 -10.88
N LEU A 126 -6.74 -1.78 -10.30
CA LEU A 126 -5.29 -1.61 -10.28
C LEU A 126 -4.58 -2.77 -9.56
N TYR A 127 -5.15 -3.28 -8.47
CA TYR A 127 -4.58 -4.41 -7.73
C TYR A 127 -4.50 -5.67 -8.58
N ILE A 128 -5.48 -5.92 -9.45
CA ILE A 128 -5.45 -7.06 -10.37
C ILE A 128 -4.27 -6.93 -11.34
N VAL A 129 -3.89 -5.71 -11.74
CA VAL A 129 -2.70 -5.48 -12.59
C VAL A 129 -1.41 -5.69 -11.82
N ILE A 130 -1.30 -5.16 -10.59
CA ILE A 130 -0.07 -5.24 -9.77
C ILE A 130 0.15 -6.66 -9.21
N ARG A 131 -0.94 -7.35 -8.85
CA ARG A 131 -0.95 -8.68 -8.22
C ARG A 131 -1.90 -9.62 -8.98
N PRO A 132 -1.62 -9.96 -10.25
CA PRO A 132 -2.52 -10.75 -11.08
C PRO A 132 -2.79 -12.15 -10.53
N ARG A 133 -1.86 -12.73 -9.75
CA ARG A 133 -2.06 -14.02 -9.07
C ARG A 133 -3.07 -13.96 -7.91
N GLU A 134 -3.37 -12.77 -7.41
CA GLU A 134 -4.28 -12.51 -6.30
C GLU A 134 -5.58 -11.80 -6.76
N TRP A 135 -5.92 -11.91 -8.05
CA TRP A 135 -7.07 -11.22 -8.67
C TRP A 135 -8.39 -11.41 -7.92
N VAL A 136 -8.58 -12.57 -7.29
CA VAL A 136 -9.77 -12.89 -6.48
C VAL A 136 -9.95 -11.88 -5.34
N ARG A 137 -8.87 -11.34 -4.76
CA ARG A 137 -8.97 -10.30 -3.73
C ARG A 137 -9.55 -9.02 -4.30
N GLY A 138 -9.12 -8.60 -5.49
CA GLY A 138 -9.67 -7.42 -6.17
C GLY A 138 -11.16 -7.59 -6.44
N LEU A 139 -11.57 -8.73 -7.01
CA LEU A 139 -12.99 -9.00 -7.30
C LEU A 139 -13.86 -9.13 -6.06
N LEU A 140 -13.39 -9.79 -5.01
CA LEU A 140 -14.17 -9.89 -3.76
C LEU A 140 -14.33 -8.51 -3.12
N THR A 141 -13.32 -7.63 -3.24
CA THR A 141 -13.40 -6.27 -2.71
C THR A 141 -14.40 -5.42 -3.50
N LEU A 142 -14.52 -5.65 -4.81
CA LEU A 142 -15.51 -4.96 -5.67
C LEU A 142 -16.96 -5.15 -5.19
N ILE A 143 -17.29 -6.23 -4.47
CA ILE A 143 -18.64 -6.47 -3.90
C ILE A 143 -19.07 -5.34 -2.96
N ILE A 144 -18.11 -4.68 -2.30
CA ILE A 144 -18.39 -3.58 -1.37
C ILE A 144 -18.94 -2.37 -2.11
N VAL A 145 -18.43 -2.09 -3.30
CA VAL A 145 -18.75 -0.88 -4.08
C VAL A 145 -20.25 -0.68 -4.29
N PRO A 146 -21.03 -1.64 -4.85
CA PRO A 146 -22.47 -1.43 -5.01
C PRO A 146 -23.21 -1.37 -3.66
N ILE A 147 -22.72 -2.03 -2.62
CA ILE A 147 -23.38 -1.98 -1.30
C ILE A 147 -23.17 -0.60 -0.67
N GLU A 148 -21.94 -0.10 -0.73
CA GLU A 148 -21.54 1.20 -0.20
C GLU A 148 -22.23 2.34 -0.96
N LEU A 149 -22.26 2.30 -2.29
CA LEU A 149 -22.97 3.29 -3.11
C LEU A 149 -24.49 3.26 -2.91
N PHE A 150 -25.08 2.10 -2.64
CA PHE A 150 -26.50 2.03 -2.31
C PHE A 150 -26.79 2.70 -0.96
N LEU A 151 -25.92 2.49 0.04
CA LEU A 151 -26.01 3.17 1.34
C LEU A 151 -25.80 4.68 1.19
N ALA A 152 -24.84 5.11 0.37
CA ALA A 152 -24.63 6.52 0.05
C ALA A 152 -25.90 7.13 -0.57
N ALA A 153 -26.50 6.47 -1.57
CA ALA A 153 -27.70 6.94 -2.25
C ALA A 153 -28.94 7.02 -1.32
N LEU A 154 -29.06 6.10 -0.35
CA LEU A 154 -30.09 6.18 0.71
C LEU A 154 -29.90 7.43 1.58
N VAL A 155 -28.66 7.72 1.97
CA VAL A 155 -28.33 8.90 2.78
C VAL A 155 -28.56 10.18 1.97
N GLU A 156 -28.02 10.28 0.77
CA GLU A 156 -28.20 11.45 -0.11
C GLU A 156 -29.67 11.70 -0.44
N SER A 157 -30.43 10.66 -0.75
CA SER A 157 -31.88 10.80 -1.00
C SER A 157 -32.64 11.26 0.24
N SER A 158 -32.15 10.97 1.44
CA SER A 158 -32.75 11.41 2.70
C SER A 158 -32.49 12.89 2.98
N GLU A 159 -31.43 13.49 2.41
CA GLU A 159 -31.10 14.92 2.57
C GLU A 159 -32.22 15.83 2.08
N PHE A 160 -33.01 15.38 1.09
CA PHE A 160 -34.18 16.09 0.58
C PHE A 160 -35.39 16.13 1.55
N TYR A 161 -35.38 15.31 2.61
CA TYR A 161 -36.54 15.15 3.51
C TYR A 161 -36.24 15.55 4.96
N VAL A 162 -34.99 15.88 5.28
CA VAL A 162 -34.58 16.28 6.63
C VAL A 162 -34.27 17.77 6.68
N SER A 163 -34.70 18.45 7.74
CA SER A 163 -34.41 19.89 7.91
C SER A 163 -32.95 20.17 8.23
N ASN A 164 -32.25 19.21 8.85
CA ASN A 164 -30.83 19.29 9.14
C ASN A 164 -30.13 18.02 8.60
N PRO A 165 -29.39 18.11 7.48
CA PRO A 165 -28.75 16.95 6.87
C PRO A 165 -27.66 16.34 7.75
N TYR A 166 -27.09 17.08 8.70
CA TYR A 166 -26.09 16.55 9.63
C TYR A 166 -26.63 15.46 10.58
N ILE A 167 -27.96 15.37 10.78
CA ILE A 167 -28.55 14.27 11.55
C ILE A 167 -28.30 12.91 10.90
N LEU A 168 -28.07 12.89 9.59
CA LEU A 168 -27.83 11.66 8.84
C LEU A 168 -26.53 10.96 9.21
N TRP A 169 -25.56 11.67 9.82
CA TRP A 169 -24.37 11.05 10.40
C TRP A 169 -24.71 9.95 11.42
N LEU A 170 -25.79 10.11 12.18
CA LEU A 170 -26.26 9.09 13.14
C LEU A 170 -26.58 7.76 12.44
N TYR A 171 -27.12 7.82 11.22
CA TYR A 171 -27.47 6.65 10.41
C TYR A 171 -26.28 6.13 9.60
N SER A 172 -25.34 6.99 9.23
CA SER A 172 -24.13 6.59 8.49
C SER A 172 -23.08 5.90 9.36
N ILE A 173 -23.02 6.17 10.67
CA ILE A 173 -22.07 5.48 11.58
C ILE A 173 -22.28 3.95 11.55
N PRO A 174 -23.51 3.42 11.77
CA PRO A 174 -23.76 1.98 11.60
C PRO A 174 -23.40 1.45 10.21
N ALA A 175 -23.62 2.23 9.15
CA ALA A 175 -23.25 1.86 7.79
C ALA A 175 -21.72 1.69 7.66
N PHE A 176 -20.92 2.62 8.17
CA PHE A 176 -19.45 2.50 8.18
C PHE A 176 -18.97 1.28 8.96
N VAL A 177 -19.56 1.02 10.13
CA VAL A 177 -19.22 -0.17 10.93
C VAL A 177 -19.53 -1.45 10.16
N PHE A 178 -20.70 -1.52 9.53
CA PHE A 178 -21.09 -2.64 8.68
C PHE A 178 -20.12 -2.84 7.51
N LEU A 179 -19.79 -1.77 6.78
CA LEU A 179 -18.86 -1.80 5.63
C LEU A 179 -17.46 -2.24 6.05
N TYR A 180 -16.96 -1.77 7.19
CA TYR A 180 -15.68 -2.22 7.74
C TYR A 180 -15.65 -3.73 8.02
N PHE A 181 -16.68 -4.26 8.68
CA PHE A 181 -16.76 -5.70 8.96
C PHE A 181 -16.96 -6.52 7.68
N LEU A 182 -17.74 -6.02 6.73
CA LEU A 182 -17.90 -6.64 5.42
C LEU A 182 -16.56 -6.70 4.66
N TYR A 183 -15.79 -5.59 4.67
CA TYR A 183 -14.45 -5.54 4.11
C TYR A 183 -13.55 -6.59 4.72
N GLU A 184 -13.44 -6.64 6.06
CA GLU A 184 -12.60 -7.62 6.75
C GLU A 184 -13.05 -9.06 6.48
N PHE A 185 -14.36 -9.31 6.41
CA PHE A 185 -14.90 -10.61 6.03
C PHE A 185 -14.46 -11.02 4.61
N LEU A 186 -14.59 -10.13 3.62
CA LEU A 186 -14.21 -10.38 2.24
C LEU A 186 -12.70 -10.57 2.09
N GLN A 187 -11.88 -9.78 2.80
CA GLN A 187 -10.44 -9.96 2.81
C GLN A 187 -10.03 -11.30 3.42
N LYS A 188 -10.64 -11.72 4.53
CA LYS A 188 -10.38 -13.05 5.13
C LYS A 188 -10.80 -14.19 4.18
N ARG A 189 -11.87 -14.03 3.41
CA ARG A 189 -12.28 -14.98 2.37
C ARG A 189 -11.24 -15.02 1.25
N ALA A 190 -10.79 -13.86 0.75
CA ALA A 190 -9.74 -13.77 -0.25
C ALA A 190 -8.44 -14.45 0.22
N ASP A 191 -8.03 -14.23 1.46
CA ASP A 191 -6.84 -14.85 2.07
C ASP A 191 -6.94 -16.39 2.03
N LYS A 192 -8.11 -16.96 2.30
CA LYS A 192 -8.35 -18.42 2.18
C LYS A 192 -8.25 -18.90 0.73
N TYR A 193 -8.88 -18.21 -0.21
CA TYR A 193 -8.83 -18.59 -1.63
C TYR A 193 -7.42 -18.51 -2.22
N ILE A 194 -6.67 -17.47 -1.89
CA ILE A 194 -5.29 -17.28 -2.36
C ILE A 194 -4.37 -18.37 -1.78
N LYS A 195 -4.52 -18.71 -0.49
CA LYS A 195 -3.76 -19.81 0.13
C LYS A 195 -4.06 -21.17 -0.51
N VAL A 196 -5.32 -21.41 -0.93
CA VAL A 196 -5.72 -22.65 -1.61
C VAL A 196 -5.24 -22.69 -3.06
N LYS A 197 -5.21 -21.55 -3.76
CA LYS A 197 -4.79 -21.44 -5.18
C LYS A 197 -3.30 -21.26 -5.39
N THR A 198 -2.55 -20.81 -4.37
CA THR A 198 -1.11 -21.01 -4.39
C THR A 198 -0.96 -22.52 -4.39
N PRO A 199 -0.54 -23.15 -5.51
CA PRO A 199 -0.21 -24.54 -5.44
C PRO A 199 0.79 -24.64 -4.29
N VAL A 200 0.72 -25.73 -3.53
CA VAL A 200 1.99 -26.31 -3.11
C VAL A 200 2.77 -26.43 -4.41
N THR A 201 3.65 -25.47 -4.71
CA THR A 201 4.53 -25.58 -5.85
C THR A 201 5.30 -26.84 -5.53
N GLN A 202 4.92 -27.91 -6.25
CA GLN A 202 5.66 -29.10 -6.59
C GLN A 202 6.74 -29.43 -5.53
N GLN A 203 6.69 -30.56 -4.82
CA GLN A 203 7.13 -31.83 -5.43
C GLN A 203 7.82 -31.65 -6.81
N GLN A 204 8.76 -30.72 -6.91
CA GLN A 204 9.93 -30.92 -7.71
C GLN A 204 10.61 -32.10 -7.05
N ASN A 205 10.99 -33.08 -7.87
CA ASN A 205 11.86 -34.17 -7.47
C ASN A 205 12.74 -33.72 -6.31
N VAL A 206 12.55 -34.35 -5.15
CA VAL A 206 13.37 -34.12 -3.98
C VAL A 206 14.77 -34.66 -4.34
N ILE A 207 15.53 -33.89 -5.10
CA ILE A 207 16.84 -33.53 -4.59
C ILE A 207 16.49 -32.71 -3.38
N GLN A 208 16.67 -33.27 -2.18
CA GLN A 208 16.59 -32.52 -0.95
C GLN A 208 17.48 -31.29 -1.13
N ILE A 209 16.91 -30.11 -1.40
CA ILE A 209 17.61 -28.89 -1.06
C ILE A 209 17.51 -28.87 0.46
N GLN A 210 18.49 -29.52 1.10
CA GLN A 210 18.77 -29.29 2.50
C GLN A 210 18.67 -27.78 2.71
N GLN A 211 17.81 -27.37 3.65
CA GLN A 211 17.90 -26.04 4.24
C GLN A 211 19.39 -25.78 4.46
N PRO A 212 19.97 -24.70 3.89
CA PRO A 212 21.41 -24.50 3.91
C PRO A 212 21.87 -24.67 5.35
N THR A 213 22.67 -25.70 5.57
CA THR A 213 23.16 -26.08 6.87
C THR A 213 24.14 -25.03 7.35
N TYR A 214 24.51 -25.08 8.63
CA TYR A 214 25.64 -24.31 9.14
C TYR A 214 26.88 -24.42 8.22
N ALA A 215 27.18 -25.64 7.74
CA ALA A 215 28.31 -25.90 6.86
C ALA A 215 28.17 -25.21 5.49
N ASP A 216 26.96 -25.09 4.94
CA ASP A 216 26.72 -24.39 3.67
C ASP A 216 26.99 -22.90 3.79
N TYR A 217 26.57 -22.28 4.89
CA TYR A 217 26.85 -20.86 5.16
C TYR A 217 28.33 -20.60 5.42
N ILE A 218 29.04 -21.51 6.10
CA ILE A 218 30.50 -21.42 6.26
C ILE A 218 31.22 -21.55 4.91
N THR A 219 30.76 -22.44 4.04
CA THR A 219 31.32 -22.58 2.68
C THR A 219 31.15 -21.29 1.89
N ARG A 220 29.96 -20.68 1.93
CA ARG A 220 29.67 -19.38 1.28
C ARG A 220 30.48 -18.24 1.88
N TYR A 221 30.65 -18.19 3.21
CA TYR A 221 31.55 -17.26 3.88
C TYR A 221 32.97 -17.34 3.29
N ASN A 222 33.55 -18.55 3.25
CA ASN A 222 34.91 -18.76 2.74
C ASN A 222 35.02 -18.36 1.25
N GLN A 223 34.03 -18.74 0.43
CA GLN A 223 34.00 -18.39 -0.99
C GLN A 223 33.94 -16.86 -1.19
N SER A 224 33.04 -16.17 -0.49
CA SER A 224 32.92 -14.71 -0.59
C SER A 224 34.16 -14.01 -0.03
N TRP A 225 34.77 -14.50 1.04
CA TRP A 225 35.99 -13.95 1.61
C TRP A 225 37.18 -14.04 0.63
N ASN A 226 37.36 -15.21 0.00
CA ASN A 226 38.40 -15.41 -1.01
C ASN A 226 38.16 -14.56 -2.25
N THR A 227 36.90 -14.43 -2.67
CA THR A 227 36.52 -13.57 -3.80
C THR A 227 36.80 -12.11 -3.49
N ALA A 228 36.50 -11.65 -2.28
CA ALA A 228 36.83 -10.30 -1.82
C ALA A 228 38.33 -10.02 -1.85
N SER A 229 39.13 -10.97 -1.35
CA SER A 229 40.59 -10.89 -1.38
C SER A 229 41.12 -10.82 -2.82
N TYR A 230 40.52 -11.58 -3.76
CA TYR A 230 40.88 -11.50 -5.17
C TYR A 230 40.64 -10.09 -5.72
N TYR A 231 39.45 -9.52 -5.54
CA TYR A 231 39.15 -8.16 -6.00
C TYR A 231 40.04 -7.10 -5.34
N GLU A 232 40.40 -7.28 -4.08
CA GLU A 232 41.34 -6.40 -3.37
C GLU A 232 42.72 -6.42 -4.04
N THR A 233 43.25 -7.60 -4.39
CA THR A 233 44.55 -7.70 -5.08
C THR A 233 44.55 -7.05 -6.46
N GLN A 234 43.39 -6.95 -7.10
CA GLN A 234 43.20 -6.25 -8.38
C GLN A 234 43.02 -4.73 -8.21
N GLY A 235 43.03 -4.22 -6.98
CA GLY A 235 42.77 -2.81 -6.68
C GLY A 235 41.29 -2.40 -6.80
N ASN A 236 40.38 -3.35 -7.04
CA ASN A 236 38.94 -3.07 -7.11
C ASN A 236 38.32 -3.10 -5.71
N LEU A 237 38.56 -2.03 -4.95
CA LEU A 237 38.16 -1.92 -3.55
C LEU A 237 36.63 -1.91 -3.35
N ALA A 238 35.86 -1.43 -4.33
CA ALA A 238 34.41 -1.41 -4.26
C ALA A 238 33.82 -2.84 -4.28
N GLU A 239 34.26 -3.68 -5.23
CA GLU A 239 33.84 -5.07 -5.27
C GLU A 239 34.41 -5.89 -4.10
N ALA A 240 35.65 -5.62 -3.70
CA ALA A 240 36.22 -6.23 -2.50
C ALA A 240 35.37 -5.94 -1.26
N MET A 241 34.97 -4.68 -1.04
CA MET A 241 34.13 -4.27 0.09
C MET A 241 32.77 -4.96 0.06
N ARG A 242 32.16 -5.11 -1.12
CA ARG A 242 30.90 -5.82 -1.30
C ARG A 242 31.01 -7.29 -0.89
N TYR A 243 32.02 -8.01 -1.39
CA TYR A 243 32.19 -9.43 -1.11
C TYR A 243 32.65 -9.71 0.33
N TYR A 244 33.46 -8.83 0.93
CA TYR A 244 33.80 -8.95 2.34
C TYR A 244 32.56 -8.79 3.24
N TRP A 245 31.68 -7.83 2.93
CA TRP A 245 30.41 -7.69 3.65
C TRP A 245 29.52 -8.92 3.47
N GLU A 246 29.42 -9.44 2.25
CA GLU A 246 28.65 -10.66 1.95
C GLU A 246 29.16 -11.88 2.72
N ALA A 247 30.48 -12.01 2.85
CA ALA A 247 31.08 -13.06 3.66
C ALA A 247 30.60 -12.96 5.13
N ILE A 248 30.73 -11.78 5.74
CA ILE A 248 30.32 -11.57 7.14
C ILE A 248 28.81 -11.80 7.32
N PHE A 249 27.99 -11.41 6.35
CA PHE A 249 26.56 -11.74 6.37
C PHE A 249 26.30 -13.25 6.44
N TYR A 250 27.01 -14.06 5.64
CA TYR A 250 26.88 -15.52 5.71
C TYR A 250 27.35 -16.08 7.03
N LEU A 251 28.42 -15.53 7.61
CA LEU A 251 28.92 -15.98 8.90
C LEU A 251 27.96 -15.64 10.04
N ILE A 252 27.39 -14.43 10.05
CA ILE A 252 26.32 -14.04 10.99
C ILE A 252 25.12 -14.98 10.84
N THR A 253 24.74 -15.32 9.61
CA THR A 253 23.66 -16.27 9.33
C THR A 253 23.95 -17.67 9.86
N ALA A 254 25.18 -18.17 9.67
CA ALA A 254 25.61 -19.45 10.22
C ALA A 254 25.50 -19.46 11.76
N VAL A 255 26.01 -18.42 12.41
CA VAL A 255 25.98 -18.29 13.88
C VAL A 255 24.55 -18.12 14.39
N GLY A 256 23.72 -17.30 13.74
CA GLY A 256 22.31 -17.13 14.07
C GLY A 256 21.56 -18.46 14.02
N ASN A 257 21.76 -19.26 12.97
CA ASN A 257 21.18 -20.60 12.86
C ASN A 257 21.66 -21.52 14.01
N LYS A 258 22.95 -21.47 14.37
CA LYS A 258 23.50 -22.25 15.49
C LYS A 258 22.88 -21.84 16.83
N LEU A 259 22.52 -20.57 16.99
CA LEU A 259 21.86 -20.02 18.18
C LEU A 259 20.32 -20.12 18.13
N GLY A 260 19.73 -20.60 17.03
CA GLY A 260 18.27 -20.64 16.85
C GLY A 260 17.64 -19.25 16.68
N MET A 261 18.39 -18.27 16.18
CA MET A 261 17.98 -16.89 15.98
C MET A 261 17.71 -16.59 14.49
N PRO A 262 16.71 -15.76 14.15
CA PRO A 262 16.50 -15.28 12.79
C PRO A 262 17.67 -14.38 12.34
N THR A 263 17.91 -14.26 11.02
CA THR A 263 19.00 -13.43 10.43
C THR A 263 18.62 -12.69 9.14
N LEU A 264 17.32 -12.60 8.82
CA LEU A 264 16.84 -12.13 7.52
C LEU A 264 16.87 -10.60 7.39
N THR A 265 16.69 -9.89 8.50
CA THR A 265 16.67 -8.43 8.55
C THR A 265 17.94 -7.87 9.19
N LYS A 266 18.17 -6.56 9.04
CA LYS A 266 19.27 -5.87 9.74
C LYS A 266 19.11 -5.98 11.26
N GLU A 267 17.89 -5.83 11.76
CA GLU A 267 17.56 -5.98 13.18
C GLU A 267 17.84 -7.40 13.69
N ASP A 268 17.54 -8.42 12.88
CA ASP A 268 17.88 -9.81 13.21
C ASP A 268 19.39 -10.01 13.35
N GLN A 269 20.18 -9.44 12.43
CA GLN A 269 21.65 -9.49 12.51
C GLN A 269 22.18 -8.73 13.72
N ASP A 270 21.61 -7.56 14.03
CA ASP A 270 21.93 -6.80 15.24
C ASP A 270 21.73 -7.64 16.51
N ASN A 271 20.63 -8.40 16.57
CA ASN A 271 20.33 -9.27 17.69
C ASN A 271 21.33 -10.43 17.79
N VAL A 272 21.72 -11.05 16.66
CA VAL A 272 22.77 -12.08 16.66
C VAL A 272 24.09 -11.49 17.17
N ILE A 273 24.53 -10.34 16.65
CA ILE A 273 25.79 -9.72 17.09
C ILE A 273 25.75 -9.36 18.57
N LYS A 274 24.64 -8.83 19.10
CA LYS A 274 24.48 -8.55 20.54
C LYS A 274 24.58 -9.82 21.38
N SER A 275 23.93 -10.91 20.95
CA SER A 275 24.01 -12.21 21.63
C SER A 275 25.45 -12.76 21.64
N VAL A 276 26.15 -12.64 20.53
CA VAL A 276 27.57 -13.04 20.42
C VAL A 276 28.44 -12.17 21.32
N ALA A 277 28.30 -10.84 21.25
CA ALA A 277 29.03 -9.87 22.08
C ALA A 277 28.89 -10.17 23.58
N TYR A 278 27.67 -10.49 24.03
CA TYR A 278 27.40 -10.92 25.39
C TYR A 278 28.09 -12.24 25.73
N LYS A 279 27.97 -13.26 24.85
CA LYS A 279 28.54 -14.60 25.08
C LYS A 279 30.07 -14.61 25.11
N VAL A 280 30.73 -13.75 24.33
CA VAL A 280 32.21 -13.62 24.30
C VAL A 280 32.75 -12.59 25.29
N GLY A 281 31.88 -11.85 26.00
CA GLY A 281 32.29 -10.80 26.94
C GLY A 281 32.94 -9.58 26.29
N ASN A 282 32.64 -9.29 25.02
CA ASN A 282 33.17 -8.13 24.30
C ASN A 282 32.03 -7.20 23.83
N PRO A 283 31.65 -6.18 24.62
CA PRO A 283 30.56 -5.27 24.26
C PRO A 283 30.88 -4.40 23.04
N GLN A 284 32.15 -4.11 22.76
CA GLN A 284 32.57 -3.29 21.62
C GLN A 284 32.31 -3.97 20.27
N LEU A 285 32.05 -5.28 20.26
CA LEU A 285 31.78 -6.03 19.04
C LEU A 285 30.55 -5.51 18.27
N TYR A 286 29.55 -5.01 19.00
CA TYR A 286 28.37 -4.42 18.39
C TYR A 286 28.69 -3.08 17.70
N ASP A 287 29.53 -2.25 18.32
CA ASP A 287 29.95 -0.97 17.75
C ASP A 287 30.82 -1.18 16.51
N ILE A 288 31.74 -2.15 16.56
CA ILE A 288 32.57 -2.56 15.41
C ILE A 288 31.69 -2.98 14.22
N TYR A 289 30.64 -3.77 14.46
CA TYR A 289 29.68 -4.16 13.42
C TYR A 289 28.94 -2.96 12.81
N ASN A 290 28.47 -2.04 13.64
CA ASN A 290 27.74 -0.86 13.16
C ASN A 290 28.63 0.10 12.37
N GLU A 291 29.87 0.33 12.81
CA GLU A 291 30.80 1.16 12.06
C GLU A 291 31.19 0.52 10.71
N ALA A 292 31.40 -0.80 10.67
CA ALA A 292 31.62 -1.52 9.42
C ALA A 292 30.40 -1.43 8.48
N PHE A 293 29.19 -1.57 9.01
CA PHE A 293 27.95 -1.39 8.25
C PHE A 293 27.83 0.01 7.67
N LYS A 294 28.15 1.04 8.47
CA LYS A 294 28.12 2.44 8.05
C LYS A 294 29.11 2.72 6.93
N ILE A 295 30.37 2.29 7.06
CA ILE A 295 31.39 2.41 6.01
C ILE A 295 30.90 1.75 4.71
N ARG A 296 30.27 0.57 4.80
CA ARG A 296 29.76 -0.17 3.64
C ARG A 296 28.62 0.56 2.92
N ILE A 297 27.64 1.08 3.66
CA ILE A 297 26.46 1.76 3.09
C ILE A 297 26.83 3.11 2.49
N GLU A 298 27.72 3.85 3.14
CA GLU A 298 28.24 5.12 2.64
C GLU A 298 29.30 4.93 1.54
N ASN A 299 29.71 3.69 1.26
CA ASN A 299 30.70 3.31 0.25
C ASN A 299 32.03 4.10 0.40
N ARG A 300 32.49 4.29 1.65
CA ARG A 300 33.72 5.05 1.97
C ARG A 300 34.98 4.25 1.63
N LEU A 301 35.38 4.28 0.37
CA LEU A 301 36.55 3.52 -0.12
C LEU A 301 37.88 3.93 0.53
N SER A 302 38.01 5.18 0.97
CA SER A 302 39.18 5.66 1.74
C SER A 302 39.41 4.88 3.04
N ASP A 303 38.33 4.35 3.60
CA ASP A 303 38.32 3.69 4.92
C ASP A 303 38.35 2.15 4.76
N PHE A 304 38.65 1.65 3.56
CA PHE A 304 38.61 0.22 3.24
C PHE A 304 39.45 -0.64 4.20
N GLN A 305 40.65 -0.20 4.58
CA GLN A 305 41.51 -0.96 5.50
C GLN A 305 40.92 -1.04 6.91
N ILE A 306 40.29 0.04 7.39
CA ILE A 306 39.59 0.06 8.68
C ILE A 306 38.37 -0.86 8.63
N PHE A 307 37.59 -0.78 7.55
CA PHE A 307 36.47 -1.68 7.31
C PHE A 307 36.89 -3.16 7.34
N LYS A 308 37.96 -3.51 6.62
CA LYS A 308 38.49 -4.87 6.57
C LYS A 308 38.91 -5.37 7.96
N GLU A 309 39.58 -4.52 8.74
CA GLU A 309 39.98 -4.83 10.11
C GLU A 309 38.76 -5.10 11.01
N TYR A 310 37.71 -4.29 10.91
CA TYR A 310 36.46 -4.55 11.63
C TYR A 310 35.84 -5.90 11.24
N LEU A 311 35.84 -6.24 9.96
CA LEU A 311 35.32 -7.53 9.51
C LEU A 311 36.18 -8.72 9.99
N TYR A 312 37.51 -8.58 10.04
CA TYR A 312 38.37 -9.60 10.63
C TYR A 312 38.06 -9.83 12.12
N GLN A 313 37.87 -8.74 12.88
CA GLN A 313 37.52 -8.84 14.29
C GLN A 313 36.15 -9.52 14.46
N LEU A 314 35.15 -9.12 13.66
CA LEU A 314 33.84 -9.78 13.66
C LEU A 314 33.95 -11.27 13.35
N ALA A 315 34.68 -11.64 12.30
CA ALA A 315 34.87 -13.03 11.93
C ALA A 315 35.54 -13.83 13.05
N ARG A 316 36.54 -13.28 13.72
CA ARG A 316 37.22 -13.93 14.85
C ARG A 316 36.25 -14.29 15.98
N TYR A 317 35.40 -13.36 16.38
CA TYR A 317 34.44 -13.60 17.48
C TYR A 317 33.28 -14.49 17.05
N LEU A 318 32.76 -14.30 15.83
CA LEU A 318 31.68 -15.15 15.30
C LEU A 318 32.10 -16.61 15.18
N ASN A 319 33.34 -16.89 14.77
CA ASN A 319 33.87 -18.26 14.69
C ASN A 319 34.09 -18.92 16.07
N SER A 320 34.04 -18.16 17.17
CA SER A 320 34.20 -18.70 18.54
C SER A 320 32.90 -19.24 19.16
N ILE A 321 31.76 -19.01 18.50
CA ILE A 321 30.41 -19.34 18.99
C ILE A 321 30.01 -20.74 18.57
#